data_AF-A0A565EB18-F1
#
_entry.id   AF-A0A565EB18-F1
#
_cell.length_a   1.000
_cell.length_b   1.000
_cell.length_c   1.000
_cell.angle_alpha   90.00
_cell.angle_beta   90.00
_cell.angle_gamma   90.00
#
_symmetry.space_group_name_H-M   'P 1'
#
loop_
_entity.id
_entity.type
_entity.pdbx_description
1 polymer ?
#
loop_
_entity_poly.entity_id
_entity_poly.type
_entity_poly.pdbx_seq_one_letter_code
_entity_poly.pdbx_strand_id
1 'polypeptide(L)'
;MGNRTSKENLEEGKITGAENKPKASVFIDYRNYHYYLEKYKWNIDWGKFKMFLGSMYDINRIYFYEGIPSKIVFFDLYPASSLEDFVNMRQQKNQEFKSLKEKGFTIRKKLVNRIYDAKEKKYKHKCNFDVELTTDAVDNLDDYEVCILCSGDGDFVKLLRYLKGKHKRVIVIAGKDRLSSLLKKAGHQFIYLKDMKPHIMKSQAGS
;
A
#
# COMPACT_ATOMS: atom_id res chain seq x y z
N MET A 1 -26.47 -0.34 -13.36
CA MET A 1 -25.18 -0.64 -14.04
C MET A 1 -24.45 -1.67 -13.19
N GLY A 2 -24.29 -2.88 -13.71
CA GLY A 2 -23.87 -4.07 -12.93
C GLY A 2 -22.44 -3.96 -12.38
N ASN A 3 -22.24 -4.43 -11.15
CA ASN A 3 -20.91 -4.62 -10.57
C ASN A 3 -20.19 -5.75 -11.33
N ARG A 4 -19.19 -5.41 -12.14
CA ARG A 4 -18.28 -6.39 -12.77
C ARG A 4 -17.43 -7.09 -11.72
N THR A 5 -17.14 -8.37 -11.90
CA THR A 5 -16.35 -9.17 -10.94
C THR A 5 -14.85 -8.82 -11.03
N SER A 6 -14.08 -9.12 -9.97
CA SER A 6 -12.62 -8.87 -9.96
C SER A 6 -11.89 -9.67 -11.04
N LYS A 7 -12.43 -10.83 -11.46
CA LYS A 7 -11.91 -11.64 -12.57
C LYS A 7 -12.15 -10.99 -13.94
N GLU A 8 -13.36 -10.50 -14.21
CA GLU A 8 -13.69 -9.84 -15.48
C GLU A 8 -12.80 -8.61 -15.74
N ASN A 9 -12.49 -7.83 -14.70
CA ASN A 9 -11.60 -6.68 -14.82
C ASN A 9 -10.11 -7.07 -15.05
N LEU A 10 -9.70 -8.27 -14.62
CA LEU A 10 -8.35 -8.80 -14.84
C LEU A 10 -8.20 -9.44 -16.23
N GLU A 11 -9.30 -9.91 -16.81
CA GLU A 11 -9.34 -10.50 -18.16
C GLU A 11 -9.52 -9.45 -19.26
N GLU A 12 -10.32 -8.39 -19.06
CA GLU A 12 -10.42 -7.26 -20.00
C GLU A 12 -9.04 -6.61 -20.24
N GLY A 13 -8.21 -6.50 -19.19
CA GLY A 13 -6.84 -5.97 -19.28
C GLY A 13 -5.85 -6.85 -20.05
N LYS A 14 -6.21 -8.12 -20.34
CA LYS A 14 -5.43 -9.01 -21.21
C LYS A 14 -5.87 -8.95 -22.68
N ILE A 15 -7.07 -8.46 -22.97
CA ILE A 15 -7.68 -8.52 -24.30
C ILE A 15 -7.36 -7.28 -25.14
N THR A 16 -7.03 -6.14 -24.53
CA THR A 16 -6.59 -4.96 -25.28
C THR A 16 -5.07 -4.91 -25.34
N GLY A 17 -4.50 -5.36 -26.45
CA GLY A 17 -3.19 -4.91 -26.91
C GLY A 17 -3.21 -3.43 -27.27
N ALA A 18 -3.58 -2.57 -26.32
CA ALA A 18 -3.60 -1.12 -26.49
C ALA A 18 -2.14 -0.66 -26.61
N GLU A 19 -1.80 -0.06 -27.75
CA GLU A 19 -0.44 0.46 -28.04
C GLU A 19 0.03 1.51 -27.01
N ASN A 20 -0.86 2.06 -26.18
CA ASN A 20 -0.53 2.91 -25.04
C ASN A 20 -1.33 2.50 -23.78
N LYS A 21 -0.62 2.00 -22.76
CA LYS A 21 -1.21 1.73 -21.44
C LYS A 21 -1.48 3.07 -20.72
N PRO A 22 -2.60 3.21 -19.99
CA PRO A 22 -2.87 4.44 -19.25
C PRO A 22 -1.83 4.66 -18.16
N LYS A 23 -1.40 5.92 -18.00
CA LYS A 23 -0.37 6.28 -17.02
C LYS A 23 -0.94 6.19 -15.61
N ALA A 24 -0.26 5.45 -14.74
CA ALA A 24 -0.70 5.23 -13.38
C ALA A 24 0.36 5.59 -12.34
N SER A 25 -0.10 6.17 -11.22
CA SER A 25 0.68 6.29 -9.99
C SER A 25 0.06 5.42 -8.90
N VAL A 26 0.93 4.75 -8.13
CA VAL A 26 0.56 3.78 -7.12
C VAL A 26 0.93 4.32 -5.74
N PHE A 27 0.01 4.25 -4.79
CA PHE A 27 0.17 4.77 -3.43
C PHE A 27 -0.06 3.65 -2.41
N ILE A 28 1.01 3.12 -1.82
CA ILE A 28 1.00 1.95 -0.93
C ILE A 28 1.06 2.37 0.53
N ASP A 29 -0.10 2.36 1.19
CA ASP A 29 -0.19 2.43 2.65
C ASP A 29 0.19 1.06 3.23
N TYR A 30 1.48 0.85 3.45
CA TYR A 30 1.99 -0.46 3.85
C TYR A 30 1.45 -0.88 5.21
N ARG A 31 1.14 0.06 6.11
CA ARG A 31 0.57 -0.30 7.41
C ARG A 31 -0.79 -0.99 7.24
N ASN A 32 -1.63 -0.53 6.31
CA ASN A 32 -2.91 -1.19 6.04
C ASN A 32 -2.71 -2.61 5.49
N TYR A 33 -1.72 -2.80 4.61
CA TYR A 33 -1.36 -4.11 4.05
C TYR A 33 -0.71 -5.03 5.09
N HIS A 34 0.17 -4.53 5.94
CA HIS A 34 0.91 -5.31 6.95
C HIS A 34 -0.04 -6.12 7.82
N TYR A 35 -1.04 -5.47 8.42
CA TYR A 35 -2.03 -6.15 9.25
C TYR A 35 -2.81 -7.24 8.49
N TYR A 36 -3.09 -7.01 7.21
CA TYR A 36 -3.73 -8.02 6.37
C TYR A 36 -2.80 -9.20 6.10
N LEU A 37 -1.56 -8.92 5.69
CA LEU A 37 -0.56 -9.92 5.32
C LEU A 37 -0.16 -10.79 6.52
N GLU A 38 0.00 -10.21 7.71
CA GLU A 38 0.25 -10.93 8.96
C GLU A 38 -0.90 -11.88 9.29
N LYS A 39 -2.15 -11.39 9.25
CA LYS A 39 -3.34 -12.19 9.54
C LYS A 39 -3.47 -13.39 8.60
N TYR A 40 -3.16 -13.21 7.32
CA TYR A 40 -3.29 -14.24 6.29
C TYR A 40 -1.98 -14.99 5.97
N LYS A 41 -0.91 -14.71 6.72
CA LYS A 41 0.39 -15.41 6.70
C LYS A 41 0.99 -15.55 5.29
N TRP A 42 1.09 -14.46 4.54
CA TRP A 42 1.79 -14.46 3.25
C TRP A 42 2.46 -13.11 3.00
N ASN A 43 3.48 -13.12 2.14
CA ASN A 43 4.27 -11.92 1.83
C ASN A 43 4.17 -11.58 0.35
N ILE A 44 4.18 -10.27 0.06
CA ILE A 44 4.20 -9.74 -1.30
C ILE A 44 5.65 -9.72 -1.81
N ASP A 45 5.85 -10.25 -3.02
CA ASP A 45 7.00 -9.94 -3.84
C ASP A 45 6.74 -8.62 -4.57
N TRP A 46 7.37 -7.55 -4.11
CA TRP A 46 7.17 -6.21 -4.65
C TRP A 46 7.65 -6.06 -6.10
N GLY A 47 8.58 -6.90 -6.55
CA GLY A 47 8.98 -6.96 -7.95
C GLY A 47 7.85 -7.52 -8.81
N LYS A 48 7.29 -8.67 -8.42
CA LYS A 48 6.12 -9.25 -9.08
C LYS A 48 4.88 -8.35 -8.99
N PHE A 49 4.69 -7.65 -7.87
CA PHE A 49 3.62 -6.66 -7.71
C PHE A 49 3.72 -5.54 -8.75
N LYS A 50 4.92 -4.95 -8.90
CA LYS A 50 5.18 -3.95 -9.94
C LYS A 50 4.96 -4.52 -11.34
N MET A 51 5.48 -5.70 -11.64
CA MET A 51 5.27 -6.36 -12.94
C MET A 51 3.80 -6.62 -13.24
N PHE A 52 3.04 -7.10 -12.25
CA PHE A 52 1.63 -7.39 -12.40
C PHE A 52 0.84 -6.12 -12.75
N LEU A 53 1.06 -5.01 -12.04
CA LEU A 53 0.43 -3.73 -12.39
C LEU A 53 0.93 -3.20 -13.74
N GLY A 54 2.23 -3.33 -14.03
CA GLY A 54 2.85 -2.92 -15.28
C GLY A 54 2.37 -3.71 -16.51
N SER A 55 1.70 -4.86 -16.33
CA SER A 55 1.05 -5.56 -17.42
C SER A 55 -0.19 -4.81 -17.93
N MET A 56 -0.85 -4.03 -17.08
CA MET A 56 -2.10 -3.30 -17.37
C MET A 56 -1.90 -1.78 -17.51
N TYR A 57 -0.88 -1.21 -16.87
CA TYR A 57 -0.67 0.25 -16.76
C TYR A 57 0.76 0.65 -17.13
N ASP A 58 0.94 1.87 -17.62
CA ASP A 58 2.25 2.52 -17.68
C ASP A 58 2.54 3.14 -16.30
N ILE A 59 3.36 2.45 -15.49
CA ILE A 59 3.57 2.84 -14.09
C ILE A 59 4.61 3.96 -14.03
N ASN A 60 4.14 5.19 -13.78
CA ASN A 60 5.01 6.35 -13.63
C ASN A 60 5.71 6.37 -12.25
N ARG A 61 4.93 6.32 -11.16
CA ARG A 61 5.46 6.37 -9.79
C ARG A 61 4.83 5.30 -8.89
N ILE A 62 5.62 4.75 -7.98
CA ILE A 62 5.15 3.88 -6.91
C ILE A 62 5.64 4.43 -5.58
N TYR A 63 4.75 4.99 -4.79
CA TYR A 63 5.02 5.46 -3.44
C TYR A 63 4.76 4.36 -2.43
N PHE A 64 5.70 4.20 -1.49
CA PHE A 64 5.63 3.21 -0.42
C PHE A 64 5.73 3.90 0.93
N TYR A 65 4.64 3.91 1.69
CA TYR A 65 4.51 4.61 2.95
C TYR A 65 4.63 3.63 4.12
N GLU A 66 5.67 3.78 4.93
CA GLU A 66 5.92 2.86 6.03
C GLU A 66 6.48 3.53 7.30
N GLY A 67 5.89 3.16 8.44
CA GLY A 67 6.36 3.56 9.75
C GLY A 67 7.50 2.67 10.21
N ILE A 68 8.55 3.27 10.77
CA ILE A 68 9.69 2.55 11.35
C ILE A 68 9.61 2.67 12.87
N PRO A 69 9.63 1.56 13.62
CA PRO A 69 9.70 1.61 15.07
C PRO A 69 10.85 2.51 15.54
N SER A 70 10.53 3.48 16.41
CA SER A 70 11.55 4.19 17.18
C SER A 70 12.14 3.23 18.22
N LYS A 71 13.28 3.59 18.84
CA LYS A 71 13.91 2.75 19.87
C LYS A 71 12.94 2.41 21.01
N ILE A 72 12.19 3.40 21.50
CA ILE A 72 11.22 3.21 22.58
C ILE A 72 10.08 2.29 22.13
N VAL A 73 9.53 2.52 20.92
CA VAL A 73 8.46 1.66 20.37
C VAL A 73 8.93 0.23 20.17
N PHE A 74 10.18 0.03 19.72
CA PHE A 74 10.75 -1.31 19.57
C PHE A 74 10.76 -2.07 20.90
N PHE A 75 11.24 -1.46 21.98
CA PHE A 75 11.26 -2.12 23.29
C PHE A 75 9.87 -2.25 23.94
N ASP A 76 8.90 -1.39 23.61
CA ASP A 76 7.51 -1.64 24.00
C ASP A 76 6.95 -2.91 23.31
N LEU A 77 7.29 -3.12 22.03
CA LEU A 77 6.81 -4.26 21.24
C LEU A 77 7.56 -5.56 21.54
N TYR A 78 8.85 -5.44 21.86
CA TYR A 78 9.75 -6.56 22.12
C TYR A 78 10.55 -6.32 23.43
N PRO A 79 9.91 -6.46 24.61
CA PRO A 79 10.54 -6.09 25.88
C PRO A 79 11.76 -6.93 26.27
N ALA A 80 11.84 -8.17 25.76
CA ALA A 80 12.95 -9.09 26.02
C ALA A 80 14.11 -8.94 25.01
N SER A 81 13.95 -8.10 23.99
CA SER A 81 15.00 -7.90 22.98
C SER A 81 16.14 -7.03 23.51
N SER A 82 17.31 -7.21 22.91
CA SER A 82 18.52 -6.47 23.20
C SER A 82 18.66 -5.21 22.33
N LEU A 83 19.66 -4.38 22.64
CA LEU A 83 20.06 -3.28 21.75
C LEU A 83 20.57 -3.80 20.41
N GLU A 84 21.23 -4.96 20.40
CA GLU A 84 21.72 -5.61 19.19
C GLU A 84 20.56 -6.02 18.27
N ASP A 85 19.47 -6.55 18.83
CA ASP A 85 18.26 -6.87 18.07
C ASP A 85 17.63 -5.62 17.43
N PHE A 86 17.62 -4.49 18.15
CA PHE A 86 17.15 -3.21 17.61
C PHE A 86 18.03 -2.74 16.43
N VAL A 87 19.35 -2.84 16.57
CA VAL A 87 20.31 -2.47 15.52
C VAL A 87 20.12 -3.38 14.29
N ASN A 88 20.00 -4.69 14.50
CA ASN A 88 19.78 -5.66 13.42
C ASN A 88 18.45 -5.43 12.70
N MET A 89 17.36 -5.17 13.43
CA MET A 89 16.07 -4.79 12.83
C MET A 89 16.21 -3.52 11.96
N ARG A 90 16.92 -2.50 12.45
CA ARG A 90 17.16 -1.27 11.68
C ARG A 90 17.99 -1.51 10.43
N GLN A 91 19.02 -2.36 10.51
CA GLN A 91 19.85 -2.72 9.36
C GLN A 91 19.04 -3.50 8.31
N GLN A 92 18.30 -4.53 8.73
CA GLN A 92 17.42 -5.31 7.86
C GLN A 92 16.39 -4.41 7.16
N LYS A 93 15.77 -3.48 7.90
CA LYS A 93 14.80 -2.54 7.33
C LYS A 93 15.43 -1.60 6.30
N ASN A 94 16.66 -1.11 6.56
CA ASN A 94 17.39 -0.29 5.60
C ASN A 94 17.74 -1.06 4.32
N GLN A 95 18.13 -2.34 4.44
CA GLN A 95 18.38 -3.20 3.29
C GLN A 95 17.11 -3.44 2.47
N GLU A 96 15.97 -3.68 3.13
CA GLU A 96 14.67 -3.81 2.45
C GLU A 96 14.32 -2.53 1.67
N PHE A 97 14.45 -1.36 2.29
CA PHE A 97 14.21 -0.08 1.60
C PHE A 97 15.17 0.16 0.44
N LYS A 98 16.44 -0.24 0.58
CA LYS A 98 17.41 -0.17 -0.52
C LYS A 98 16.93 -1.03 -1.70
N SER A 99 16.55 -2.27 -1.44
CA SER A 99 16.03 -3.17 -2.48
C SER A 99 14.75 -2.66 -3.14
N LEU A 100 13.85 -2.03 -2.39
CA LEU A 100 12.63 -1.41 -2.95
C LEU A 100 12.97 -0.20 -3.83
N LYS A 101 13.91 0.65 -3.41
CA LYS A 101 14.39 1.78 -4.23
C LYS A 101 15.01 1.32 -5.54
N GLU A 102 15.85 0.29 -5.50
CA GLU A 102 16.45 -0.34 -6.69
C GLU A 102 15.37 -0.87 -7.66
N LYS A 103 14.21 -1.30 -7.14
CA LYS A 103 13.04 -1.70 -7.94
C LYS A 103 12.21 -0.52 -8.45
N GLY A 104 12.59 0.72 -8.13
CA GLY A 104 11.92 1.95 -8.55
C GLY A 104 10.79 2.43 -7.62
N PHE A 105 10.79 2.02 -6.35
CA PHE A 105 9.82 2.51 -5.37
C PHE A 105 10.35 3.78 -4.68
N THR A 106 9.47 4.78 -4.53
CA THR A 106 9.72 5.98 -3.74
C THR A 106 9.28 5.73 -2.30
N ILE A 107 10.25 5.63 -1.38
CA ILE A 107 9.97 5.31 0.03
C ILE A 107 9.69 6.59 0.83
N ARG A 108 8.52 6.66 1.44
CA ARG A 108 8.14 7.67 2.45
C ARG A 108 8.14 7.00 3.82
N LYS A 109 9.03 7.45 4.70
CA LYS A 109 9.21 6.86 6.04
C LYS A 109 8.97 7.88 7.14
N LYS A 110 8.42 7.42 8.26
CA LYS A 110 8.23 8.16 9.50
C LYS A 110 8.61 7.28 10.68
N LEU A 111 9.01 7.89 11.79
CA LEU A 111 9.11 7.14 13.04
C LEU A 111 7.72 6.87 13.59
N VAL A 112 7.50 5.66 14.09
CA VAL A 112 6.28 5.34 14.82
C VAL A 112 6.32 6.06 16.17
N ASN A 113 5.26 6.82 16.44
CA ASN A 113 5.13 7.60 17.67
C ASN A 113 4.49 6.75 18.76
N ARG A 114 5.02 6.90 19.98
CA ARG A 114 4.45 6.35 21.21
C ARG A 114 3.60 7.43 21.86
N ILE A 115 2.30 7.22 21.94
CA ILE A 115 1.33 8.21 22.44
C ILE A 115 0.58 7.60 23.63
N TYR A 116 0.52 8.32 24.74
CA TYR A 116 -0.29 7.89 25.88
C TYR A 116 -1.78 8.09 25.59
N ASP A 117 -2.58 7.03 25.68
CA ASP A 117 -4.03 7.11 25.60
C ASP A 117 -4.60 7.17 27.01
N ALA A 118 -5.08 8.34 27.41
CA ALA A 118 -5.64 8.57 28.74
C ALA A 118 -6.93 7.76 29.01
N LYS A 119 -7.70 7.43 27.97
CA LYS A 119 -8.95 6.65 28.12
C LYS A 119 -8.65 5.19 28.40
N GLU A 120 -7.71 4.62 27.65
CA GLU A 120 -7.31 3.22 27.81
C GLU A 120 -6.18 3.03 28.82
N LYS A 121 -5.70 4.12 29.44
CA LYS A 121 -4.57 4.18 30.39
C LYS A 121 -3.34 3.40 29.92
N LYS A 122 -3.08 3.41 28.60
CA LYS A 122 -1.98 2.66 27.99
C LYS A 122 -1.33 3.44 26.85
N TYR A 123 -0.08 3.12 26.56
CA TYR A 123 0.59 3.65 25.38
C TYR A 123 0.08 2.97 24.12
N LYS A 124 -0.16 3.76 23.08
CA LYS A 124 -0.49 3.33 21.73
C LYS A 124 0.63 3.74 20.78
N HIS A 125 0.87 2.90 19.80
CA HIS A 125 1.81 3.20 18.72
C HIS A 125 1.04 3.69 17.51
N LYS A 126 1.26 4.94 17.12
CA LYS A 126 0.58 5.57 15.97
C LYS A 126 1.59 6.00 14.92
N CYS A 127 1.29 5.65 13.68
CA CYS A 127 1.97 6.13 12.49
C CYS A 127 0.94 6.13 11.36
N ASN A 128 0.64 7.31 10.83
CA ASN A 128 -0.19 7.47 9.64
C ASN A 128 0.58 8.27 8.58
N PHE A 129 0.14 8.08 7.35
CA PHE A 129 0.67 8.78 6.18
C PHE A 129 -0.44 9.46 5.39
N ASP A 130 -1.60 9.66 6.00
CA ASP A 130 -2.80 10.11 5.28
C ASP A 130 -2.55 11.46 4.62
N VAL A 131 -1.85 12.36 5.32
CA VAL A 131 -1.47 13.69 4.83
C VAL A 131 -0.41 13.60 3.74
N GLU A 132 0.68 12.87 3.95
CA GLU A 132 1.78 12.75 2.98
C GLU A 132 1.32 12.05 1.71
N LEU A 133 0.54 10.98 1.85
CA LEU A 133 -0.04 10.25 0.72
C LEU A 133 -1.00 11.14 -0.06
N THR A 134 -1.87 11.86 0.63
CA THR A 134 -2.78 12.82 -0.01
C THR A 134 -2.00 13.90 -0.74
N THR A 135 -0.95 14.45 -0.11
CA THR A 135 -0.12 15.52 -0.69
C THR A 135 0.62 15.00 -1.93
N ASP A 136 1.32 13.86 -1.83
CA ASP A 136 2.02 13.24 -2.96
C ASP A 136 1.04 12.91 -4.11
N ALA A 137 -0.19 12.47 -3.80
CA ALA A 137 -1.20 12.22 -4.83
C ALA A 137 -1.70 13.49 -5.53
N VAL A 138 -1.83 14.59 -4.79
CA VAL A 138 -2.32 15.87 -5.32
C VAL A 138 -1.23 16.64 -6.07
N ASP A 139 -0.02 16.70 -5.52
CA ASP A 139 1.11 17.44 -6.11
C ASP A 139 1.55 16.84 -7.45
N ASN A 140 1.36 15.53 -7.62
CA ASN A 140 1.71 14.82 -8.85
C ASN A 140 0.47 14.54 -9.71
N LEU A 141 -0.57 15.38 -9.63
CA LEU A 141 -1.81 15.17 -10.38
C LEU A 141 -1.57 15.00 -11.89
N ASP A 142 -0.71 15.81 -12.49
CA ASP A 142 -0.51 15.81 -13.94
C ASP A 142 0.34 14.62 -14.43
N ASP A 143 0.98 13.91 -13.51
CA ASP A 143 1.87 12.79 -13.77
C ASP A 143 1.14 11.46 -14.06
N TYR A 144 -0.18 11.39 -13.83
CA TYR A 144 -0.94 10.15 -14.02
C TYR A 144 -2.40 10.40 -14.39
N GLU A 145 -3.00 9.40 -15.04
CA GLU A 145 -4.43 9.34 -15.36
C GLU A 145 -5.18 8.43 -14.37
N VAL A 146 -4.46 7.42 -13.85
CA VAL A 146 -4.99 6.41 -12.93
C VAL A 146 -4.27 6.50 -11.58
N CYS A 147 -5.03 6.76 -10.52
CA CYS A 147 -4.57 6.57 -9.14
C CYS A 147 -4.87 5.14 -8.70
N ILE A 148 -3.85 4.40 -8.29
CA ILE A 148 -3.97 3.08 -7.68
C ILE A 148 -3.68 3.23 -6.18
N LEU A 149 -4.73 3.35 -5.37
CA LEU A 149 -4.63 3.42 -3.92
C LEU A 149 -4.58 2.00 -3.35
N CYS A 150 -3.47 1.66 -2.72
CA CYS A 150 -3.25 0.40 -2.02
C CYS A 150 -3.50 0.61 -0.52
N SER A 151 -4.76 0.84 -0.16
CA SER A 151 -5.27 0.96 1.22
C SER A 151 -6.77 0.66 1.25
N GLY A 152 -7.27 0.16 2.37
CA GLY A 152 -8.70 0.05 2.64
C GLY A 152 -9.26 1.13 3.57
N ASP A 153 -8.44 2.09 4.00
CA ASP A 153 -8.81 3.10 5.00
C ASP A 153 -9.85 4.10 4.48
N GLY A 154 -10.93 4.30 5.24
CA GLY A 154 -12.03 5.21 4.92
C GLY A 154 -11.62 6.68 4.92
N ASP A 155 -10.53 7.05 5.58
CA ASP A 155 -10.06 8.44 5.66
C ASP A 155 -9.64 9.00 4.28
N PHE A 156 -9.32 8.13 3.33
CA PHE A 156 -9.00 8.51 1.94
C PHE A 156 -10.22 8.83 1.07
N VAL A 157 -11.46 8.70 1.56
CA VAL A 157 -12.68 9.00 0.76
C VAL A 157 -12.65 10.41 0.18
N LYS A 158 -12.16 11.40 0.95
CA LYS A 158 -12.04 12.78 0.47
C LYS A 158 -11.05 12.91 -0.68
N LEU A 159 -9.87 12.29 -0.55
CA LEU A 159 -8.87 12.23 -1.61
C LEU A 159 -9.46 11.60 -2.88
N LEU A 160 -10.13 10.45 -2.76
CA LEU A 160 -10.75 9.76 -3.91
C LEU A 160 -11.73 10.66 -4.65
N ARG A 161 -12.64 11.33 -3.92
CA ARG A 161 -13.61 12.25 -4.52
C ARG A 161 -12.93 13.44 -5.21
N TYR A 162 -11.89 14.00 -4.59
CA TYR A 162 -11.11 15.09 -5.18
C TYR A 162 -10.45 14.66 -6.49
N LEU A 163 -9.74 13.52 -6.50
CA LEU A 163 -9.09 12.98 -7.70
C LEU A 163 -10.09 12.71 -8.83
N LYS A 164 -11.28 12.20 -8.49
CA LYS A 164 -12.37 12.01 -9.47
C LYS A 164 -12.85 13.34 -10.06
N GLY A 165 -12.99 14.37 -9.23
CA GLY A 165 -13.31 15.73 -9.68
C GLY A 165 -12.21 16.33 -10.57
N LYS A 166 -10.98 15.84 -10.49
CA LYS A 166 -9.85 16.15 -11.38
C LYS A 166 -9.71 15.14 -12.54
N HIS A 167 -10.79 14.44 -12.87
CA HIS A 167 -10.88 13.47 -13.98
C HIS A 167 -9.90 12.29 -13.89
N LYS A 168 -9.36 11.99 -12.71
CA LYS A 168 -8.51 10.81 -12.49
C LYS A 168 -9.37 9.57 -12.30
N ARG A 169 -9.01 8.46 -12.96
CA ARG A 169 -9.56 7.13 -12.62
C ARG A 169 -8.96 6.70 -11.30
N VAL A 170 -9.75 6.06 -10.44
CA VAL A 170 -9.30 5.66 -9.10
C VAL A 170 -9.61 4.20 -8.86
N ILE A 171 -8.57 3.42 -8.62
CA ILE A 171 -8.60 2.00 -8.34
C ILE A 171 -8.15 1.81 -6.90
N VAL A 172 -8.95 1.06 -6.13
CA VAL A 172 -8.62 0.73 -4.75
C VAL A 172 -8.23 -0.74 -4.68
N ILE A 173 -7.05 -1.02 -4.14
CA ILE A 173 -6.58 -2.37 -3.83
C ILE A 173 -6.50 -2.51 -2.32
N ALA A 174 -7.23 -3.45 -1.73
CA ALA A 174 -7.23 -3.63 -0.28
C ALA A 174 -7.46 -5.08 0.16
N GLY A 175 -7.08 -5.35 1.40
CA GLY A 175 -7.48 -6.57 2.12
C GLY A 175 -8.99 -6.64 2.31
N LYS A 176 -9.58 -7.83 2.16
CA LYS A 176 -11.05 -8.02 2.18
C LYS A 176 -11.74 -7.52 3.46
N ASP A 177 -11.03 -7.60 4.57
CA ASP A 177 -11.46 -7.26 5.93
C ASP A 177 -10.89 -5.92 6.41
N ARG A 178 -10.22 -5.18 5.52
CA ARG A 178 -9.62 -3.87 5.79
C ARG A 178 -10.23 -2.75 4.95
N LEU A 179 -11.21 -3.08 4.10
CA LEU A 179 -11.86 -2.15 3.18
C LEU A 179 -13.09 -1.49 3.81
N SER A 180 -13.05 -0.17 3.95
CA SER A 180 -14.22 0.64 4.28
C SER A 180 -15.26 0.60 3.15
N SER A 181 -16.53 0.43 3.51
CA SER A 181 -17.65 0.44 2.56
C SER A 181 -17.79 1.80 1.85
N LEU A 182 -17.46 2.90 2.54
CA LEU A 182 -17.45 4.24 1.96
C LEU A 182 -16.32 4.41 0.94
N LEU A 183 -15.13 3.88 1.24
CA LEU A 183 -14.01 3.91 0.30
C LEU A 183 -14.32 3.11 -0.96
N LYS A 184 -14.92 1.93 -0.80
CA LYS A 184 -15.38 1.09 -1.92
C LYS A 184 -16.35 1.84 -2.84
N LYS A 185 -17.30 2.60 -2.28
CA LYS A 185 -18.26 3.42 -3.05
C LYS A 185 -17.60 4.64 -3.71
N ALA A 186 -16.52 5.17 -3.13
CA ALA A 186 -15.82 6.32 -3.65
C ALA A 186 -14.95 5.98 -4.88
N GLY A 187 -14.31 4.82 -4.89
CA GLY A 187 -13.48 4.35 -6.00
C GLY A 187 -14.28 4.04 -7.27
N HIS A 188 -13.61 4.06 -8.43
CA HIS A 188 -14.21 3.59 -9.68
C HIS A 188 -14.16 2.07 -9.79
N GLN A 189 -13.07 1.48 -9.32
CA GLN A 189 -12.84 0.05 -9.33
C GLN A 189 -12.21 -0.39 -8.01
N PHE A 190 -12.48 -1.63 -7.64
CA PHE A 190 -11.94 -2.24 -6.44
C PHE A 190 -11.39 -3.64 -6.75
N ILE A 191 -10.21 -3.94 -6.21
CA ILE A 191 -9.54 -5.24 -6.35
C ILE A 191 -9.19 -5.75 -4.95
N TYR A 192 -9.59 -6.99 -4.62
CA TYR A 192 -9.12 -7.59 -3.39
C TYR A 192 -7.67 -8.01 -3.54
N LEU A 193 -6.84 -7.67 -2.56
CA LEU A 193 -5.42 -8.05 -2.55
C LEU A 193 -5.22 -9.57 -2.63
N LYS A 194 -6.17 -10.37 -2.09
CA LYS A 194 -6.16 -11.84 -2.21
C LYS A 194 -6.23 -12.33 -3.66
N ASP A 195 -6.90 -11.59 -4.54
CA ASP A 195 -7.12 -11.99 -5.93
C ASP A 195 -5.83 -11.81 -6.74
N MET A 196 -4.93 -10.92 -6.30
CA MET A 196 -3.60 -10.72 -6.87
C MET A 196 -2.58 -11.76 -6.38
N LYS A 197 -2.84 -12.40 -5.22
CA LYS A 197 -1.90 -13.31 -4.53
C LYS A 197 -1.23 -14.34 -5.45
N PRO A 198 -1.93 -15.03 -6.39
CA PRO A 198 -1.28 -16.00 -7.29
C PRO A 198 -0.14 -15.41 -8.14
N HIS A 199 -0.18 -14.11 -8.41
CA HIS A 199 0.79 -13.43 -9.27
C HIS A 199 1.90 -12.72 -8.48
N ILE A 200 1.61 -12.29 -7.25
CA ILE A 200 2.49 -11.38 -6.49
C ILE A 200 3.05 -11.99 -5.20
N MET A 201 2.70 -13.22 -4.85
CA MET A 201 3.21 -13.84 -3.62
C MET A 201 4.72 -14.16 -3.76
N LYS A 202 5.49 -13.90 -2.68
CA LYS A 202 6.85 -14.44 -2.55
C LYS A 202 6.76 -15.97 -2.58
N SER A 203 7.57 -16.60 -3.42
CA SER A 203 7.74 -18.05 -3.34
C SER A 203 8.20 -18.39 -1.93
N GLN A 204 7.62 -19.43 -1.31
CA GLN A 204 8.19 -19.97 -0.08
C GLN A 204 9.64 -20.34 -0.43
N ALA A 205 10.60 -19.84 0.35
CA ALA A 205 11.95 -20.39 0.26
C ALA A 205 11.80 -21.89 0.50
N GLY A 206 12.27 -22.71 -0.44
CA GLY A 206 12.24 -24.16 -0.29
C GLY A 206 12.82 -24.51 1.07
N SER A 207 12.05 -25.30 1.82
CA SER A 207 12.50 -26.03 3.01
C SER A 207 13.77 -26.80 2.73
#